data_AF-A0A7C1YRN3-F1
#
_entry.id   AF-A0A7C1YRN3-F1
#
_cell.length_a   1.000
_cell.length_b   1.000
_cell.length_c   1.000
_cell.angle_alpha   90.00
_cell.angle_beta   90.00
_cell.angle_gamma   90.00
#
_symmetry.space_group_name_H-M   'P 1'
#
loop_
_entity.id
_entity.type
_entity.pdbx_description
1 polymer ?
#
loop_
_entity_poly.entity_id
_entity_poly.type
_entity_poly.pdbx_seq_one_letter_code
_entity_poly.pdbx_strand_id
1 'polypeptide(L)'
;MLTFYNLSSFIKPAVDECDILRNLGISKSKNNLLAFTDDDDVIVHEKSVKNDILINYFVEHKILEAPVHLNYIPTVNACFKKTSLIDIGGFDTKLNFAGGEDTDVCLRLRSKGYYFLKALKALVYHDFSSNFLDFCRLWIKYGKGTQMAISNSERG
;
A
#
# COMPACT_ATOMS: atom_id res chain seq x y z
N MET A 1 -2.13 -0.42 -23.60
CA MET A 1 -0.66 -0.44 -23.81
C MET A 1 -0.02 -0.11 -22.47
N LEU A 2 0.51 -1.11 -21.76
CA LEU A 2 1.26 -0.91 -20.51
C LEU A 2 2.63 -0.35 -20.90
N THR A 3 2.94 0.87 -20.47
CA THR A 3 4.26 1.48 -20.71
C THR A 3 5.21 0.94 -19.66
N PHE A 4 6.01 -0.06 -20.02
CA PHE A 4 7.12 -0.50 -19.19
C PHE A 4 8.30 0.45 -19.43
N TYR A 5 8.73 1.18 -18.41
CA TYR A 5 9.98 1.94 -18.46
C TYR A 5 11.15 0.96 -18.38
N ASN A 6 12.22 1.22 -19.14
CA ASN A 6 13.44 0.42 -19.12
C ASN A 6 14.04 0.44 -17.70
N LEU A 7 14.01 -0.71 -17.01
CA LEU A 7 14.34 -0.88 -15.59
C LEU A 7 15.85 -0.80 -15.29
N SER A 8 16.72 -0.68 -16.31
CA SER A 8 18.18 -0.72 -16.15
C SER A 8 18.80 0.53 -15.51
N SER A 9 18.00 1.56 -15.18
CA SER A 9 18.47 2.81 -14.56
C SER A 9 17.94 3.05 -13.13
N PHE A 10 17.21 2.11 -12.54
CA PHE A 10 16.83 2.20 -11.13
C PHE A 10 18.03 1.89 -10.24
N ILE A 11 18.71 2.95 -9.80
CA ILE A 11 19.56 2.89 -8.61
C ILE A 11 18.63 2.49 -7.46
N LYS A 12 18.89 1.36 -6.78
CA LYS A 12 18.21 1.01 -5.54
C LYS A 12 18.35 2.21 -4.59
N PRO A 13 17.26 2.90 -4.19
CA PRO A 13 17.38 4.03 -3.28
C PRO A 13 18.07 3.59 -2.00
N ALA A 14 18.99 4.41 -1.51
CA ALA A 14 19.78 4.09 -0.32
C ALA A 14 18.98 4.22 0.99
N VAL A 15 17.72 4.66 0.92
CA VAL A 15 16.81 4.96 2.05
C VAL A 15 15.38 4.63 1.65
N ASP A 16 14.48 4.40 2.61
CA ASP A 16 13.02 4.16 2.44
C ASP A 16 12.30 5.39 1.83
N GLU A 17 12.66 5.76 0.61
CA GLU A 17 12.10 6.88 -0.18
C GLU A 17 10.93 6.41 -1.07
N CYS A 18 10.22 5.37 -0.65
CA CYS A 18 9.16 4.76 -1.44
C CYS A 18 8.10 5.80 -1.87
N ASP A 19 7.75 6.73 -1.00
CA ASP A 19 6.76 7.77 -1.31
C ASP A 19 7.26 8.82 -2.30
N ILE A 20 8.57 9.13 -2.30
CA ILE A 20 9.18 9.99 -3.32
C ILE A 20 9.08 9.30 -4.68
N LEU A 21 9.40 8.01 -4.74
CA LEU A 21 9.30 7.23 -5.98
C LEU A 21 7.85 7.07 -6.45
N ARG A 22 6.91 6.85 -5.53
CA ARG A 22 5.47 6.81 -5.83
C ARG A 22 5.02 8.13 -6.43
N ASN A 23 5.40 9.26 -5.84
CA ASN A 23 5.10 10.59 -6.38
C ASN A 23 5.74 10.84 -7.74
N LEU A 24 6.98 10.40 -7.96
CA LEU A 24 7.62 10.45 -9.28
C LEU A 24 6.83 9.62 -10.30
N GLY A 25 6.43 8.39 -9.94
CA GLY A 25 5.59 7.52 -10.75
C GLY A 25 4.26 8.17 -11.12
N ILE A 26 3.57 8.78 -10.15
CA ILE A 26 2.34 9.56 -10.37
C ILE A 26 2.61 10.67 -11.39
N SER A 27 3.68 11.46 -11.22
CA SER A 27 3.99 12.57 -12.12
C SER A 27 4.24 12.12 -13.56
N LYS A 28 4.99 11.01 -13.74
CA LYS A 28 5.40 10.47 -15.05
C LYS A 28 4.31 9.65 -15.74
N SER A 29 3.34 9.13 -14.99
CA SER A 29 2.25 8.34 -15.54
C SER A 29 1.44 9.12 -16.57
N LYS A 30 1.05 8.47 -17.67
CA LYS A 30 0.23 9.10 -18.73
C LYS A 30 -1.26 8.81 -18.57
N ASN A 31 -1.61 7.76 -17.82
CA ASN A 31 -2.97 7.27 -17.67
C ASN A 31 -3.62 7.81 -16.40
N ASN A 32 -4.97 7.83 -16.41
CA ASN A 32 -5.76 8.34 -15.29
C ASN A 32 -5.98 7.33 -14.16
N LEU A 33 -5.70 6.05 -14.37
CA LEU A 33 -5.76 5.00 -13.35
C LEU A 33 -4.36 4.50 -13.07
N LEU A 34 -3.99 4.50 -11.79
CA LEU A 34 -2.69 4.07 -11.30
C LEU A 34 -2.90 2.88 -10.37
N ALA A 35 -2.24 1.77 -10.66
CA ALA A 35 -2.20 0.59 -9.80
C ALA A 35 -0.92 0.62 -8.98
N PHE A 36 -1.05 0.30 -7.70
CA PHE A 36 0.05 0.13 -6.75
C PHE A 36 0.07 -1.34 -6.35
N THR A 37 1.27 -1.90 -6.31
CA THR A 37 1.59 -3.28 -5.91
C THR A 37 2.93 -3.28 -5.22
N ASP A 38 3.12 -4.18 -4.27
CA ASP A 38 4.43 -4.44 -3.66
C ASP A 38 5.22 -5.45 -4.51
N ASP A 39 6.51 -5.57 -4.26
CA ASP A 39 7.41 -6.44 -5.04
C ASP A 39 7.32 -7.92 -4.63
N ASP A 40 6.73 -8.20 -3.47
CA ASP A 40 6.43 -9.54 -2.95
C ASP A 40 4.99 -10.01 -3.28
N ASP A 41 4.28 -9.26 -4.14
CA ASP A 41 2.95 -9.62 -4.62
C ASP A 41 2.99 -10.47 -5.87
N VAL A 42 2.34 -11.63 -5.80
CA VAL A 42 2.17 -12.50 -6.96
C VAL A 42 0.75 -12.38 -7.49
N ILE A 43 0.62 -11.78 -8.69
CA ILE A 43 -0.63 -11.79 -9.46
C ILE A 43 -0.80 -13.20 -10.05
N VAL A 44 -1.59 -14.01 -9.36
CA VAL A 44 -2.10 -15.33 -9.75
C VAL A 44 -1.05 -16.28 -10.33
N HIS A 45 -0.47 -17.08 -9.45
CA HIS A 45 -0.39 -18.52 -9.69
C HIS A 45 -0.66 -19.22 -8.35
N GLU A 46 -1.61 -20.16 -8.33
CA GLU A 46 -1.78 -21.10 -7.21
C GLU A 46 -0.42 -21.77 -6.97
N LYS A 47 0.33 -21.32 -5.97
CA LYS A 47 1.36 -22.08 -5.23
C LYS A 47 2.18 -21.16 -4.34
N SER A 48 1.84 -21.18 -3.07
CA SER A 48 2.76 -21.48 -1.96
C SER A 48 2.27 -20.78 -0.70
N VAL A 49 1.12 -21.20 -0.20
CA VAL A 49 0.84 -20.99 1.23
C VAL A 49 1.79 -21.94 1.95
N LYS A 50 2.89 -21.41 2.49
CA LYS A 50 3.74 -22.18 3.42
C LYS A 50 2.89 -22.49 4.66
N ASN A 51 3.03 -23.72 5.19
CA ASN A 51 2.39 -24.18 6.43
C ASN A 51 3.02 -23.49 7.66
N ASP A 52 2.86 -22.17 7.78
CA ASP A 52 3.30 -21.39 8.94
C ASP A 52 2.09 -21.09 9.84
N ILE A 53 2.27 -21.24 11.16
CA ILE A 53 1.22 -21.03 12.16
C ILE A 53 0.64 -19.61 12.08
N LEU A 54 1.48 -18.60 11.89
CA LEU A 54 1.03 -17.21 11.79
C LEU A 54 0.25 -16.98 10.50
N ILE A 55 0.72 -17.52 9.38
CA ILE A 55 0.02 -17.42 8.08
C ILE A 55 -1.38 -18.03 8.19
N ASN A 56 -1.48 -19.24 8.73
CA ASN A 56 -2.77 -19.92 8.90
C ASN A 56 -3.70 -19.12 9.82
N TYR A 57 -3.18 -18.49 10.88
CA TYR A 57 -3.96 -17.60 11.73
C TYR A 57 -4.49 -16.37 10.98
N PHE A 58 -3.65 -15.69 10.18
CA PHE A 58 -4.08 -14.54 9.37
C PHE A 58 -5.17 -14.90 8.35
N VAL A 59 -5.01 -16.03 7.66
CA VAL A 59 -5.93 -16.51 6.64
C VAL A 59 -7.26 -16.95 7.26
N GLU A 60 -7.22 -17.80 8.29
CA GLU A 60 -8.43 -18.35 8.92
C GLU A 60 -9.27 -17.27 9.59
N HIS A 61 -8.62 -16.33 10.29
CA HIS A 61 -9.31 -15.21 10.93
C HIS A 61 -9.57 -14.03 9.99
N LYS A 62 -9.20 -14.15 8.71
CA LYS A 62 -9.46 -13.12 7.68
C LYS A 62 -8.94 -11.74 8.09
N ILE A 63 -7.83 -11.70 8.83
CA ILE A 63 -7.29 -10.48 9.44
C ILE A 63 -6.91 -9.43 8.39
N LEU A 64 -6.49 -9.89 7.21
CA LEU A 64 -6.13 -9.04 6.07
C LEU A 64 -7.29 -8.85 5.08
N GLU A 65 -8.46 -9.44 5.32
CA GLU A 65 -9.60 -9.21 4.45
C GLU A 65 -10.19 -7.82 4.67
N ALA A 66 -10.25 -7.04 3.60
CA ALA A 66 -10.91 -5.75 3.59
C ALA A 66 -12.36 -5.82 4.13
N PRO A 67 -12.72 -5.00 5.14
CA PRO A 67 -14.08 -4.93 5.68
C PRO A 67 -15.08 -4.35 4.66
N VAL A 68 -16.38 -4.50 4.95
CA VAL A 68 -17.48 -3.98 4.09
C VAL A 68 -17.38 -2.46 3.89
N HIS A 69 -16.90 -1.74 4.90
CA HIS A 69 -16.62 -0.30 4.83
C HIS A 69 -15.12 -0.08 4.94
N LEU A 70 -14.51 0.28 3.81
CA LEU A 70 -13.07 0.48 3.67
C LEU A 70 -12.65 1.83 4.22
N ASN A 71 -12.07 1.89 5.42
CA ASN A 71 -11.53 3.14 5.95
C ASN A 71 -10.29 3.61 5.17
N TYR A 72 -9.50 2.66 4.68
CA TYR A 72 -8.40 2.89 3.77
C TYR A 72 -8.22 1.64 2.88
N ILE A 73 -7.38 1.75 1.85
CA ILE A 73 -6.98 0.62 1.01
C ILE A 73 -5.46 0.44 1.07
N PRO A 74 -4.96 -0.76 1.44
CA PRO A 74 -3.52 -1.03 1.43
C PRO A 74 -2.94 -0.95 0.02
N THR A 75 -1.76 -0.34 -0.13
CA THR A 75 -1.13 -0.09 -1.45
C THR A 75 -0.64 -1.33 -2.18
N VAL A 76 -0.54 -2.46 -1.50
CA VAL A 76 -0.32 -3.80 -2.09
C VAL A 76 -1.25 -4.10 -3.27
N ASN A 77 -2.51 -3.67 -3.19
CA ASN A 77 -3.51 -4.00 -4.20
C ASN A 77 -4.51 -2.87 -4.30
N ALA A 78 -3.98 -1.67 -4.57
CA ALA A 78 -4.77 -0.46 -4.66
C ALA A 78 -4.76 0.09 -6.08
N CYS A 79 -5.92 0.61 -6.50
CA CYS A 79 -6.02 1.42 -7.71
C CYS A 79 -6.61 2.78 -7.37
N PHE A 80 -5.90 3.84 -7.74
CA PHE A 80 -6.34 5.22 -7.54
C PHE A 80 -6.50 5.95 -8.86
N LYS A 81 -7.45 6.90 -8.89
CA LYS A 81 -7.46 7.91 -9.95
C LYS A 81 -6.28 8.86 -9.74
N LYS A 82 -5.50 9.10 -10.80
CA LYS A 82 -4.37 10.04 -10.79
C LYS A 82 -4.81 11.42 -10.29
N THR A 83 -5.95 11.90 -10.76
CA THR A 83 -6.49 13.22 -10.37
C THR A 83 -6.81 13.30 -8.89
N SER A 84 -7.32 12.22 -8.27
CA SER A 84 -7.59 12.18 -6.83
C SER A 84 -6.32 12.25 -6.01
N LEU A 85 -5.23 11.58 -6.46
CA LEU A 85 -3.93 11.70 -5.79
C LEU A 85 -3.32 13.09 -5.95
N ILE A 86 -3.48 13.73 -7.12
CA ILE A 86 -3.02 15.11 -7.34
C ILE A 86 -3.77 16.09 -6.43
N ASP A 87 -5.08 15.90 -6.25
CA ASP A 87 -5.93 16.78 -5.43
C ASP A 87 -5.50 16.83 -3.94
N ILE A 88 -4.89 15.76 -3.44
CA ILE A 88 -4.32 15.71 -2.09
C ILE A 88 -2.80 15.96 -2.05
N GLY A 89 -2.16 16.23 -3.19
CA GLY A 89 -0.72 16.50 -3.28
C GLY A 89 0.18 15.25 -3.32
N GLY A 90 -0.38 14.05 -3.55
CA GLY A 90 0.37 12.79 -3.59
C GLY A 90 0.59 12.17 -2.20
N PHE A 91 1.58 11.30 -2.09
CA PHE A 91 2.02 10.67 -0.83
C PHE A 91 2.86 11.65 0.01
N ASP A 92 2.74 11.62 1.33
CA ASP A 92 3.55 12.46 2.22
C ASP A 92 4.94 11.89 2.39
N THR A 93 5.93 12.54 1.79
CA THR A 93 7.34 12.11 1.83
C THR A 93 7.99 12.24 3.21
N LYS A 94 7.30 12.81 4.20
CA LYS A 94 7.76 12.85 5.59
C LYS A 94 7.54 11.50 6.32
N LEU A 95 6.69 10.63 5.78
CA LEU A 95 6.57 9.24 6.23
C LEU A 95 7.75 8.45 5.66
N ASN A 96 8.90 8.54 6.33
CA ASN A 96 10.17 7.97 5.87
C ASN A 96 10.34 6.48 6.19
N PHE A 97 9.25 5.74 6.39
CA PHE A 97 9.24 4.29 6.60
C PHE A 97 7.93 3.68 6.11
N ALA A 98 7.98 2.42 5.68
CA ALA A 98 6.78 1.68 5.27
C ALA A 98 5.90 1.31 6.47
N GLY A 99 4.58 1.52 6.36
CA GLY A 99 3.58 1.05 7.32
C GLY A 99 2.58 2.11 7.80
N GLY A 100 2.36 3.18 7.04
CA GLY A 100 1.34 4.17 7.38
C GLY A 100 0.98 5.13 6.26
N GLU A 101 1.69 5.07 5.15
CA GLU A 101 1.53 5.94 4.01
C GLU A 101 0.27 5.64 3.19
N ASP A 102 -0.16 4.38 3.14
CA ASP A 102 -1.44 3.94 2.61
C ASP A 102 -2.62 4.48 3.43
N THR A 103 -2.45 4.52 4.75
CA THR A 103 -3.41 5.06 5.71
C THR A 103 -3.48 6.57 5.56
N ASP A 104 -2.34 7.27 5.53
CA ASP A 104 -2.26 8.73 5.37
C ASP A 104 -2.91 9.20 4.07
N VAL A 105 -2.53 8.60 2.93
CA VAL A 105 -3.09 8.99 1.62
C VAL A 105 -4.60 8.77 1.59
N CYS A 106 -5.09 7.69 2.20
CA CYS A 106 -6.53 7.39 2.23
C CYS A 106 -7.30 8.30 3.18
N LEU A 107 -6.75 8.66 4.34
CA LEU A 107 -7.37 9.60 5.26
C LEU A 107 -7.50 10.99 4.62
N ARG A 108 -6.47 11.45 3.91
CA ARG A 108 -6.52 12.72 3.17
C ARG A 108 -7.50 12.68 1.99
N LEU A 109 -7.63 11.54 1.30
CA LEU A 109 -8.68 11.37 0.30
C LEU A 109 -10.08 11.41 0.94
N ARG A 110 -10.27 10.75 2.09
CA ARG A 110 -11.56 10.79 2.80
C ARG A 110 -11.93 12.18 3.29
N SER A 111 -10.97 12.98 3.78
CA SER A 111 -11.26 14.36 4.21
C SER A 111 -11.70 15.27 3.05
N LYS A 112 -11.34 14.91 1.81
CA LYS A 112 -11.82 15.54 0.56
C LYS A 112 -13.14 14.96 0.02
N GLY A 113 -13.74 13.98 0.71
CA GLY A 113 -15.02 13.36 0.32
C GLY A 113 -14.91 12.20 -0.67
N TYR A 114 -13.71 11.69 -0.93
CA TYR A 114 -13.56 10.46 -1.72
C TYR A 114 -13.96 9.22 -0.91
N TYR A 115 -14.37 8.17 -1.62
CA TYR A 115 -14.71 6.87 -1.03
C TYR A 115 -14.02 5.74 -1.81
N PHE A 116 -13.87 4.59 -1.15
CA PHE A 116 -13.18 3.43 -1.70
C PHE A 116 -14.16 2.30 -2.01
N LEU A 117 -13.84 1.53 -3.05
CA LEU A 117 -14.62 0.38 -3.49
C LEU A 117 -13.72 -0.87 -3.51
N LYS A 118 -14.27 -2.01 -3.08
CA LYS A 118 -13.60 -3.30 -3.14
C LYS A 118 -13.90 -3.99 -4.48
N ALA A 119 -12.87 -4.37 -5.23
CA ALA A 119 -13.01 -5.21 -6.41
C ALA A 119 -12.89 -6.69 -6.02
N LEU A 120 -14.00 -7.41 -5.91
CA LEU A 120 -14.03 -8.80 -5.41
C LEU A 120 -13.22 -9.80 -6.24
N LYS A 121 -12.90 -9.46 -7.50
CA LYS A 121 -12.12 -10.33 -8.41
C LYS A 121 -10.64 -9.92 -8.54
N ALA A 122 -10.22 -8.83 -7.89
CA ALA A 122 -8.84 -8.39 -7.89
C ALA A 122 -8.10 -9.03 -6.70
N LEU A 123 -7.78 -10.32 -6.83
CA LEU A 123 -7.09 -11.09 -5.79
C LEU A 123 -5.58 -11.06 -6.00
N VAL A 124 -4.84 -10.79 -4.93
CA VAL A 124 -3.38 -10.84 -4.85
C VAL A 124 -3.02 -11.75 -3.68
N TYR A 125 -1.95 -12.54 -3.84
CA TYR A 125 -1.39 -13.35 -2.77
C TYR A 125 -0.03 -12.79 -2.39
N HIS A 126 0.16 -12.59 -1.10
CA HIS A 126 1.41 -12.17 -0.49
C HIS A 126 2.24 -13.39 -0.06
N ASP A 127 3.55 -13.36 -0.31
CA ASP A 127 4.49 -14.27 0.36
C ASP A 127 4.96 -13.66 1.69
N PHE A 128 4.22 -13.90 2.77
CA PHE A 128 4.62 -13.48 4.10
C PHE A 128 5.69 -14.42 4.67
N SER A 129 6.97 -14.02 4.61
CA SER A 129 8.05 -14.74 5.30
C SER A 129 8.42 -14.04 6.62
N SER A 130 7.66 -14.26 7.69
CA SER A 130 8.00 -13.66 8.99
C SER A 130 8.03 -14.69 10.12
N ASN A 131 9.12 -14.70 10.88
CA ASN A 131 9.15 -15.33 12.20
C ASN A 131 8.50 -14.38 13.23
N PHE A 132 8.27 -14.87 14.45
CA PHE A 132 7.59 -14.11 15.51
C PHE A 132 8.19 -12.72 15.80
N LEU A 133 9.51 -12.55 15.70
CA LEU A 133 10.15 -11.26 15.94
C LEU A 133 9.85 -10.27 14.81
N ASP A 134 9.87 -10.75 13.57
CA ASP A 134 9.56 -9.91 12.40
C ASP A 134 8.10 -9.51 12.38
N PHE A 135 7.20 -10.42 12.79
CA PHE A 135 5.80 -10.10 13.07
C PHE A 135 5.69 -8.95 14.09
N CYS A 136 6.31 -9.08 15.27
CA CYS A 136 6.24 -8.04 16.30
C CYS A 136 6.77 -6.69 15.80
N ARG A 137 7.89 -6.69 15.07
CA ARG A 137 8.47 -5.48 14.48
C ARG A 137 7.53 -4.83 13.47
N LEU A 138 6.89 -5.62 12.62
CA LEU A 138 5.94 -5.15 11.62
C LEU A 138 4.75 -4.44 12.27
N TRP A 139 4.15 -5.06 13.28
CA TRP A 139 3.02 -4.47 14.01
C TRP A 139 3.39 -3.18 14.74
N ILE A 140 4.60 -3.08 15.32
CA ILE A 140 5.09 -1.84 15.90
C ILE A 140 5.24 -0.74 14.84
N LYS A 141 5.75 -1.09 13.64
CA LYS A 141 5.83 -0.14 12.51
C LYS A 141 4.45 0.34 12.09
N TYR A 142 3.48 -0.56 11.92
CA TYR A 142 2.09 -0.20 11.58
C TYR A 142 1.46 0.73 12.62
N GLY A 143 1.66 0.45 13.91
CA GLY A 143 1.17 1.33 14.98
C GLY A 143 1.76 2.74 14.90
N LYS A 144 3.07 2.87 14.68
CA LYS A 144 3.74 4.16 14.49
C LYS A 144 3.24 4.90 13.25
N GLY A 145 3.14 4.21 12.12
CA GLY A 145 2.67 4.78 10.86
C GLY A 145 1.23 5.27 10.96
N THR A 146 0.35 4.48 11.58
CA THR A 146 -1.06 4.87 11.83
C THR A 146 -1.15 6.14 12.67
N GLN A 147 -0.38 6.24 13.75
CA GLN A 147 -0.38 7.44 14.59
C GLN A 147 0.03 8.69 13.81
N MET A 148 1.06 8.57 12.96
CA MET A 148 1.51 9.69 12.11
C MET A 148 0.45 10.07 11.08
N ALA A 149 -0.19 9.08 10.44
CA ALA A 149 -1.27 9.30 9.48
C ALA A 149 -2.47 10.04 10.10
N ILE A 150 -2.87 9.67 11.31
CA ILE A 150 -3.93 10.37 12.06
C ILE A 150 -3.52 11.82 12.32
N SER A 151 -2.33 12.03 12.88
CA SER A 151 -1.83 13.38 13.17
C SER A 151 -1.68 14.26 11.93
N ASN A 152 -1.41 13.67 10.76
CA ASN A 152 -1.41 14.39 9.49
C ASN A 152 -2.82 14.75 9.01
N SER A 153 -3.79 13.84 9.20
CA SER A 153 -5.18 14.10 8.81
C SER A 153 -5.83 15.22 9.63
N GLU A 154 -5.40 15.42 10.87
CA GLU A 154 -5.89 16.47 11.78
C GLU A 154 -5.27 17.85 11.51
N ARG A 155 -4.24 17.96 10.66
CA ARG A 155 -3.61 19.24 10.27
C ARG A 155 -4.33 19.96 9.14
N GLY A 156 -5.40 19.37 8.59
CA GLY A 156 -6.19 19.88 7.48
C GLY A 156 -7.26 20.89 7.90
#